data_AF-A0A976GWT3-F1
#
_entry.id   AF-A0A976GWT3-F1
#
_cell.length_a   1.000
_cell.length_b   1.000
_cell.length_c   1.000
_cell.angle_alpha   90.00
_cell.angle_beta   90.00
_cell.angle_gamma   90.00
#
_symmetry.space_group_name_H-M   'P 1'
#
loop_
_entity.id
_entity.type
_entity.pdbx_description
1 polymer ?
#
loop_
_entity_poly.entity_id
_entity_poly.type
_entity_poly.pdbx_seq_one_letter_code
_entity_poly.pdbx_strand_id
1 'polypeptide(L)'
;MNQYFATVARGLETIAAQELESLGAQDVKPDFTGVYFAGDRALLYRVNLWSRTIFRVLMPIAEFRCYDSNMLYREVQKIPWDEYLDPDNTLAVNCTGGNENLNHTHFTALQVKNAIADQQRLQFNKRSNVDVENPDLLINLHIHRDRAILSLDSSGGSLHRRGYRPAMGLAPLKETLAAALLEMAEWTPDLPFLDPMCGSGTLPLEASLKALNIAPGLFRDKFGFMTWRDFDEPLWDKLWAEAENSELPELKEIIAGCDRDSDMLDQARTNAQQAGISGKIKFARTELSELEAPTDRGVLICNPPYGERLGDASELGDLYKMLGDIFKQRFKGWNAFILTGNKELGKQVGLRTSKRIPVFNGSIPCTLLKYELY
;
A
#
# COMPACT_ATOMS: atom_id res chain seq x y z
N MET A 1 -3.39 18.31 19.14
CA MET A 1 -3.69 17.34 18.07
C MET A 1 -3.06 17.85 16.80
N ASN A 2 -2.29 17.01 16.13
CA ASN A 2 -1.60 17.34 14.90
C ASN A 2 -2.45 16.92 13.71
N GLN A 3 -2.26 17.60 12.58
CA GLN A 3 -2.85 17.24 11.30
C GLN A 3 -1.85 16.37 10.53
N TYR A 4 -2.37 15.32 9.90
CA TYR A 4 -1.61 14.35 9.13
C TYR A 4 -2.28 14.13 7.76
N PHE A 5 -1.51 13.60 6.81
CA PHE A 5 -2.00 13.22 5.50
C PHE A 5 -1.53 11.82 5.12
N ALA A 6 -2.46 10.89 4.94
CA ALA A 6 -2.20 9.55 4.47
C ALA A 6 -2.31 9.50 2.94
N THR A 7 -1.22 9.21 2.23
CA THR A 7 -1.25 9.03 0.77
C THR A 7 -1.78 7.65 0.42
N VAL A 8 -2.56 7.53 -0.65
CA VAL A 8 -3.10 6.26 -1.15
C VAL A 8 -3.12 6.19 -2.67
N ALA A 9 -3.34 5.01 -3.24
CA ALA A 9 -3.65 4.91 -4.66
C ALA A 9 -4.98 5.60 -4.96
N ARG A 10 -5.05 6.19 -6.16
CA ARG A 10 -6.28 6.79 -6.68
C ARG A 10 -7.44 5.80 -6.62
N GLY A 11 -8.58 6.25 -6.10
CA GLY A 11 -9.79 5.45 -5.92
C GLY A 11 -9.86 4.68 -4.59
N LEU A 12 -8.81 4.72 -3.77
CA LEU A 12 -8.79 4.09 -2.44
C LEU A 12 -9.08 5.07 -1.29
N GLU A 13 -9.34 6.34 -1.59
CA GLU A 13 -9.49 7.41 -0.59
C GLU A 13 -10.56 7.07 0.46
N THR A 14 -11.72 6.57 0.03
CA THR A 14 -12.82 6.20 0.94
C THR A 14 -12.48 4.98 1.82
N ILE A 15 -11.80 3.98 1.26
CA ILE A 15 -11.39 2.78 2.02
C ILE A 15 -10.34 3.16 3.07
N ALA A 16 -9.40 4.00 2.69
CA ALA A 16 -8.37 4.49 3.61
C ALA A 16 -8.92 5.39 4.70
N ALA A 17 -9.96 6.18 4.40
CA ALA A 17 -10.66 6.96 5.42
C ALA A 17 -11.32 6.05 6.46
N GLN A 18 -12.01 4.99 6.02
CA GLN A 18 -12.60 3.99 6.92
C GLN A 18 -11.53 3.28 7.76
N GLU A 19 -10.39 2.94 7.16
CA GLU A 19 -9.23 2.39 7.88
C GLU A 19 -8.74 3.36 8.96
N LEU A 20 -8.54 4.64 8.64
CA LEU A 20 -8.11 5.67 9.59
C LEU A 20 -9.11 5.86 10.74
N GLU A 21 -10.41 5.93 10.44
CA GLU A 21 -11.47 6.00 11.45
C GLU A 21 -11.42 4.80 12.38
N SER A 22 -11.23 3.59 11.85
CA SER A 22 -11.12 2.36 12.66
C SER A 22 -9.89 2.36 13.58
N LEU A 23 -8.81 3.06 13.20
CA LEU A 23 -7.60 3.23 13.99
C LEU A 23 -7.70 4.36 15.03
N GLY A 24 -8.82 5.08 15.07
CA GLY A 24 -9.12 6.14 16.02
C GLY A 24 -8.77 7.55 15.53
N ALA A 25 -8.63 7.74 14.22
CA ALA A 25 -8.41 9.05 13.64
C ALA A 25 -9.63 9.96 13.75
N GLN A 26 -9.39 11.26 13.92
CA GLN A 26 -10.41 12.31 13.96
C GLN A 26 -10.34 13.18 12.71
N ASP A 27 -11.39 13.97 12.45
CA ASP A 27 -11.47 14.91 11.31
C ASP A 27 -11.06 14.28 9.97
N VAL A 28 -11.44 13.02 9.76
CA VAL A 28 -11.05 12.24 8.58
C VAL A 28 -11.71 12.82 7.34
N LYS A 29 -10.89 13.29 6.40
CA LYS A 29 -11.34 13.97 5.19
C LYS A 29 -10.60 13.43 3.96
N PRO A 30 -11.26 12.57 3.16
CA PRO A 30 -10.75 12.18 1.85
C PRO A 30 -10.42 13.39 0.97
N ASP A 31 -9.31 13.32 0.27
CA ASP A 31 -8.89 14.26 -0.77
C ASP A 31 -8.25 13.47 -1.93
N PHE A 32 -7.95 14.10 -3.06
CA PHE A 32 -7.37 13.39 -4.20
C PHE A 32 -6.11 12.61 -3.81
N THR A 33 -6.11 11.29 -4.00
CA THR A 33 -5.00 10.37 -3.70
C THR A 33 -4.51 10.38 -2.25
N GLY A 34 -5.36 10.79 -1.30
CA GLY A 34 -5.02 10.74 0.12
C GLY A 34 -6.16 11.10 1.05
N VAL A 35 -5.87 11.13 2.33
CA VAL A 35 -6.85 11.42 3.38
C VAL A 35 -6.17 12.29 4.44
N TYR A 36 -6.74 13.47 4.70
CA TYR A 36 -6.36 14.27 5.86
C TYR A 36 -7.01 13.67 7.11
N PHE A 37 -6.29 13.70 8.22
CA PHE A 37 -6.80 13.26 9.51
C PHE A 37 -6.06 13.94 10.66
N ALA A 38 -6.69 13.97 11.83
CA ALA A 38 -6.14 14.52 13.05
C ALA A 38 -5.91 13.43 14.10
N GLY A 39 -4.86 13.61 14.91
CA GLY A 39 -4.63 12.77 16.08
C GLY A 39 -3.43 13.20 16.92
N ASP A 40 -3.10 12.37 17.90
CA ASP A 40 -1.89 12.50 18.69
C ASP A 40 -0.75 11.65 18.08
N ARG A 41 0.41 11.68 18.76
CA ARG A 41 1.59 10.92 18.35
C ARG A 41 1.34 9.40 18.40
N ALA A 42 0.55 8.93 19.36
CA ALA A 42 0.19 7.52 19.45
C ALA A 42 -0.59 7.07 18.21
N LEU A 43 -1.51 7.89 17.69
CA LEU A 43 -2.18 7.62 16.42
C LEU A 43 -1.19 7.61 15.25
N LEU A 44 -0.26 8.56 15.16
CA LEU A 44 0.75 8.56 14.08
C LEU A 44 1.53 7.23 14.02
N TYR A 45 1.98 6.75 15.17
CA TYR A 45 2.68 5.47 15.29
C TYR A 45 1.76 4.30 14.94
N ARG A 46 0.55 4.29 15.49
CA ARG A 46 -0.47 3.26 15.22
C ARG A 46 -0.80 3.16 13.74
N VAL A 47 -1.00 4.26 13.03
CA VAL A 47 -1.32 4.24 11.60
C VAL A 47 -0.17 3.67 10.78
N ASN A 48 1.08 4.03 11.09
CA ASN A 48 2.25 3.43 10.42
C ASN A 48 2.37 1.92 10.68
N LEU A 49 2.04 1.47 11.90
CA LEU A 49 2.10 0.06 12.29
C LEU A 49 0.97 -0.78 11.68
N TRP A 50 -0.26 -0.25 11.67
CA TRP A 50 -1.47 -1.03 11.41
C TRP A 50 -2.06 -0.87 10.02
N SER A 51 -1.79 0.22 9.32
CA SER A 51 -2.44 0.47 8.03
C SER A 51 -2.03 -0.55 6.97
N ARG A 52 -3.03 -1.04 6.25
CA ARG A 52 -2.92 -2.03 5.18
C ARG A 52 -3.08 -1.39 3.82
N THR A 53 -3.82 -0.29 3.70
CA THR A 53 -4.13 0.36 2.42
C THR A 53 -3.31 1.63 2.15
N ILE A 54 -2.80 2.25 3.22
CA ILE A 54 -2.05 3.52 3.17
C ILE A 54 -0.64 3.32 2.61
N PHE A 55 -0.17 4.27 1.81
CA PHE A 55 1.16 4.21 1.21
C PHE A 55 2.21 4.92 2.04
N ARG A 56 1.89 6.10 2.59
CA ARG A 56 2.77 6.90 3.44
C ARG A 56 1.92 7.78 4.34
N VAL A 57 2.39 8.04 5.55
CA VAL A 57 1.78 8.99 6.49
C VAL A 57 2.70 10.20 6.62
N LEU A 58 2.19 11.36 6.20
CA LEU A 58 2.90 12.62 6.15
C LEU A 58 2.43 13.53 7.29
N MET A 59 3.35 14.26 7.90
CA MET A 59 3.07 15.32 8.86
C MET A 59 3.40 16.67 8.23
N PRO A 60 2.40 17.43 7.73
CA PRO A 60 2.63 18.77 7.21
C PRO A 60 3.24 19.69 8.28
N ILE A 61 4.35 20.33 7.94
CA ILE A 61 5.06 21.29 8.82
C ILE A 61 4.99 22.72 8.29
N ALA A 62 4.77 22.88 6.99
CA ALA A 62 4.62 24.19 6.38
C ALA A 62 3.74 24.11 5.14
N GLU A 63 3.00 25.19 4.93
CA GLU A 63 2.21 25.38 3.72
C GLU A 63 2.34 26.83 3.27
N PHE A 64 2.63 27.04 1.99
CA PHE A 64 2.89 28.37 1.45
C PHE A 64 2.57 28.45 -0.03
N ARG A 65 2.42 29.69 -0.52
CA ARG A 65 2.37 29.96 -1.96
C ARG A 65 3.74 29.74 -2.58
N CYS A 66 3.78 29.14 -3.76
CA CYS A 66 5.01 28.76 -4.44
C CYS A 66 4.84 28.90 -5.95
N TYR A 67 5.23 30.04 -6.51
CA TYR A 67 5.16 30.30 -7.95
C TYR A 67 6.41 29.86 -8.72
N ASP A 68 7.57 29.84 -8.07
CA ASP A 68 8.87 29.54 -8.69
C ASP A 68 9.88 29.00 -7.65
N SER A 69 11.07 28.63 -8.14
CA SER A 69 12.15 28.08 -7.32
C SER A 69 12.72 29.07 -6.29
N ASN A 70 12.71 30.37 -6.59
CA ASN A 70 13.22 31.39 -5.67
C ASN A 70 12.29 31.56 -4.47
N MET A 71 10.98 31.58 -4.72
CA MET A 71 9.97 31.59 -3.67
C MET A 71 10.05 30.31 -2.84
N LEU A 72 10.14 29.14 -3.47
CA LEU A 72 10.31 27.85 -2.78
C LEU A 72 11.52 27.89 -1.83
N TYR A 73 12.68 28.30 -2.33
CA TYR A 73 13.91 28.39 -1.54
C TYR A 73 13.73 29.32 -0.33
N ARG A 74 13.15 30.52 -0.54
CA ARG A 74 12.92 31.50 0.53
C ARG A 74 11.94 31.01 1.60
N GLU A 75 10.85 30.35 1.21
CA GLU A 75 9.88 29.83 2.17
C GLU A 75 10.46 28.65 2.97
N VAL A 76 11.22 27.75 2.33
CA VAL A 76 11.91 26.65 3.01
C VAL A 76 12.96 27.16 4.00
N GLN A 77 13.65 28.25 3.68
CA GLN A 77 14.63 28.91 4.58
C GLN A 77 14.02 29.52 5.84
N LYS A 78 12.69 29.74 5.90
CA LYS A 78 12.02 30.28 7.10
C LYS A 78 11.75 29.22 8.15
N ILE A 79 11.76 27.95 7.78
CA ILE A 79 11.49 26.84 8.70
C ILE A 79 12.73 26.65 9.58
N PRO A 80 12.60 26.56 10.91
CA PRO A 80 13.74 26.31 11.81
C PRO A 80 14.16 24.84 11.70
N TRP A 81 15.03 24.50 10.74
CA TRP A 81 15.38 23.10 10.48
C TRP A 81 16.16 22.45 11.61
N ASP A 82 16.76 23.23 12.51
CA ASP A 82 17.38 22.75 13.74
C ASP A 82 16.38 22.10 14.70
N GLU A 83 15.08 22.41 14.62
CA GLU A 83 14.05 21.69 15.39
C GLU A 83 13.83 20.25 14.87
N TYR A 84 14.18 19.97 13.61
CA TYR A 84 13.86 18.70 12.94
C TYR A 84 15.08 17.85 12.57
N LEU A 85 16.22 18.47 12.26
CA LEU A 85 17.37 17.78 11.67
C LEU A 85 18.70 18.30 12.22
N ASP A 86 19.44 17.39 12.84
CA ASP A 86 20.83 17.62 13.21
C ASP A 86 21.76 17.59 11.97
N PRO A 87 22.73 18.51 11.82
CA PRO A 87 23.70 18.47 10.73
C PRO A 87 24.56 17.20 10.64
N ASP A 88 24.67 16.41 11.71
CA ASP A 88 25.38 15.13 11.67
C ASP A 88 24.51 13.97 11.10
N ASN A 89 23.19 14.19 10.94
CA ASN A 89 22.26 13.25 10.33
C ASN A 89 22.13 13.43 8.80
N THR A 90 21.42 12.52 8.14
CA THR A 90 21.18 12.51 6.69
C THR A 90 19.76 12.93 6.32
N LEU A 91 19.57 13.46 5.11
CA LEU A 91 18.26 13.82 4.60
C LEU A 91 18.03 13.41 3.15
N ALA A 92 16.76 13.22 2.79
CA ALA A 92 16.31 13.16 1.40
C ALA A 92 15.04 13.99 1.21
N VAL A 93 14.83 14.45 -0.03
CA VAL A 93 13.62 15.18 -0.41
C VAL A 93 12.95 14.45 -1.56
N ASN A 94 11.68 14.11 -1.37
CA ASN A 94 10.79 13.68 -2.43
C ASN A 94 9.88 14.84 -2.82
N CYS A 95 9.70 15.03 -4.13
CA CYS A 95 8.76 16.02 -4.65
C CYS A 95 7.70 15.34 -5.51
N THR A 96 6.45 15.75 -5.33
CA THR A 96 5.30 15.32 -6.14
C THR A 96 4.51 16.52 -6.63
N GLY A 97 3.79 16.33 -7.74
CA GLY A 97 3.07 17.42 -8.38
C GLY A 97 4.02 18.45 -9.02
N GLY A 98 3.54 19.66 -9.20
CA GLY A 98 4.27 20.74 -9.85
C GLY A 98 3.37 21.87 -10.34
N ASN A 99 3.99 22.84 -10.99
CA ASN A 99 3.32 23.93 -11.70
C ASN A 99 4.11 24.35 -12.94
N GLU A 100 3.69 25.41 -13.62
CA GLU A 100 4.31 25.86 -14.88
C GLU A 100 5.82 26.12 -14.74
N ASN A 101 6.26 26.66 -13.59
CA ASN A 101 7.67 27.00 -13.35
C ASN A 101 8.45 25.93 -12.57
N LEU A 102 7.76 24.96 -11.98
CA LEU A 102 8.29 23.86 -11.17
C LEU A 102 7.71 22.53 -11.68
N ASN A 103 7.95 22.22 -12.95
CA ASN A 103 7.43 21.03 -13.63
C ASN A 103 8.38 19.80 -13.57
N HIS A 104 9.57 19.97 -13.00
CA HIS A 104 10.56 18.91 -12.81
C HIS A 104 10.73 18.61 -11.32
N THR A 105 10.19 17.49 -10.86
CA THR A 105 10.19 17.09 -9.44
C THR A 105 11.60 16.92 -8.88
N HIS A 106 12.53 16.34 -9.64
CA HIS A 106 13.92 16.17 -9.19
C HIS A 106 14.63 17.51 -8.96
N PHE A 107 14.48 18.45 -9.90
CA PHE A 107 15.01 19.81 -9.74
C PHE A 107 14.39 20.52 -8.53
N THR A 108 13.08 20.38 -8.35
CA THR A 108 12.35 21.01 -7.25
C THR A 108 12.79 20.47 -5.89
N ALA A 109 12.94 19.14 -5.77
CA ALA A 109 13.49 18.50 -4.57
C ALA A 109 14.91 18.98 -4.24
N LEU A 110 15.75 19.18 -5.27
CA LEU A 110 17.09 19.73 -5.11
C LEU A 110 17.08 21.14 -4.51
N GLN A 111 16.12 21.99 -4.88
CA GLN A 111 16.01 23.35 -4.32
C GLN A 111 15.69 23.33 -2.83
N VAL A 112 14.75 22.49 -2.40
CA VAL A 112 14.43 22.30 -0.97
C VAL A 112 15.68 21.85 -0.21
N LYS A 113 16.36 20.82 -0.71
CA LYS A 113 17.59 20.30 -0.09
C LYS A 113 18.66 21.38 0.05
N ASN A 114 18.88 22.18 -1.00
CA ASN A 114 19.87 23.27 -0.97
C ASN A 114 19.50 24.32 0.08
N ALA A 115 18.22 24.71 0.17
CA ALA A 115 17.75 25.63 1.20
C ALA A 115 18.06 25.11 2.62
N ILE A 116 17.77 23.84 2.91
CA ILE A 116 18.06 23.24 4.22
C ILE A 116 19.56 23.23 4.51
N ALA A 117 20.37 22.76 3.55
CA ALA A 117 21.81 22.64 3.71
C ALA A 117 22.50 24.01 3.89
N ASP A 118 22.03 25.04 3.19
CA ASP A 118 22.56 26.39 3.33
C ASP A 118 22.17 27.03 4.67
N GLN A 119 20.95 26.78 5.16
CA GLN A 119 20.55 27.23 6.50
C GLN A 119 21.45 26.61 7.58
N GLN A 120 21.69 25.29 7.52
CA GLN A 120 22.59 24.60 8.46
C GLN A 120 24.03 25.12 8.37
N ARG A 121 24.54 25.41 7.17
CA ARG A 121 25.88 25.99 7.00
C ARG A 121 26.01 27.34 7.66
N LEU A 122 25.01 28.21 7.49
CA LEU A 122 25.01 29.55 8.07
C LEU A 122 24.96 29.51 9.61
N GLN A 123 24.21 28.57 10.18
CA GLN A 123 24.01 28.46 11.63
C GLN A 123 25.12 27.67 12.34
N PHE A 124 25.57 26.56 11.77
CA PHE A 124 26.42 25.57 12.44
C PHE A 124 27.80 25.39 11.78
N ASN A 125 28.06 26.05 10.65
CA ASN A 125 29.24 25.80 9.81
C ASN A 125 29.41 24.31 9.41
N LYS A 126 28.28 23.59 9.35
CA LYS A 126 28.16 22.16 8.99
C LYS A 126 26.90 21.97 8.15
N ARG A 127 26.75 20.80 7.52
CA ARG A 127 25.50 20.39 6.88
C ARG A 127 25.33 18.87 6.89
N SER A 128 24.07 18.47 6.88
CA SER A 128 23.64 17.09 6.68
C SER A 128 24.09 16.56 5.32
N ASN A 129 24.42 15.28 5.28
CA ASN A 129 24.64 14.56 4.03
C ASN A 129 23.32 14.09 3.41
N VAL A 130 23.35 13.66 2.15
CA VAL A 130 22.19 13.09 1.47
C VAL A 130 22.34 11.58 1.45
N ASP A 131 21.33 10.88 1.97
CA ASP A 131 21.14 9.45 1.74
C ASP A 131 19.75 9.27 1.11
N VAL A 132 19.71 8.83 -0.14
CA VAL A 132 18.44 8.64 -0.86
C VAL A 132 17.78 7.28 -0.59
N GLU A 133 18.52 6.34 -0.02
CA GLU A 133 18.05 4.98 0.27
C GLU A 133 17.53 4.90 1.69
N ASN A 134 18.28 5.47 2.65
CA ASN A 134 18.05 5.34 4.09
C ASN A 134 18.25 6.66 4.85
N PRO A 135 17.57 7.76 4.46
CA PRO A 135 17.71 9.04 5.16
C PRO A 135 17.21 8.96 6.60
N ASP A 136 17.87 9.71 7.50
CA ASP A 136 17.36 9.97 8.85
C ASP A 136 16.15 10.89 8.81
N LEU A 137 16.09 11.84 7.86
CA LEU A 137 14.90 12.67 7.64
C LEU A 137 14.48 12.65 6.17
N LEU A 138 13.31 12.07 5.93
CA LEU A 138 12.67 12.12 4.62
C LEU A 138 11.62 13.24 4.59
N ILE A 139 11.82 14.21 3.69
CA ILE A 139 10.95 15.35 3.50
C ILE A 139 10.13 15.13 2.23
N ASN A 140 8.82 15.35 2.30
CA ASN A 140 7.95 15.37 1.13
C ASN A 140 7.48 16.79 0.84
N LEU A 141 7.71 17.23 -0.40
CA LEU A 141 7.11 18.41 -0.97
C LEU A 141 6.01 17.99 -1.95
N HIS A 142 4.80 18.49 -1.75
CA HIS A 142 3.73 18.40 -2.72
C HIS A 142 3.41 19.79 -3.27
N ILE A 143 3.44 19.95 -4.60
CA ILE A 143 3.02 21.18 -5.25
C ILE A 143 1.78 20.91 -6.09
N HIS A 144 0.72 21.69 -5.85
CA HIS A 144 -0.44 21.70 -6.71
C HIS A 144 -0.81 23.15 -7.03
N ARG A 145 -0.69 23.52 -8.31
CA ARG A 145 -0.83 24.90 -8.78
C ARG A 145 0.16 25.82 -8.06
N ASP A 146 -0.32 26.86 -7.39
CA ASP A 146 0.51 27.83 -6.67
C ASP A 146 0.68 27.50 -5.19
N ARG A 147 0.27 26.31 -4.73
CA ARG A 147 0.35 25.89 -3.32
C ARG A 147 1.36 24.78 -3.14
N ALA A 148 2.27 24.96 -2.18
CA ALA A 148 3.25 23.98 -1.75
C ALA A 148 2.93 23.53 -0.31
N ILE A 149 2.96 22.23 -0.08
CA ILE A 149 2.85 21.61 1.25
C ILE A 149 4.15 20.85 1.50
N LEU A 150 4.88 21.24 2.54
CA LEU A 150 6.09 20.57 2.99
C LEU A 150 5.78 19.75 4.23
N SER A 151 6.15 18.47 4.21
CA SER A 151 5.82 17.49 5.25
C SER A 151 7.02 16.63 5.62
N LEU A 152 7.04 16.16 6.87
CA LEU A 152 7.91 15.06 7.27
C LEU A 152 7.24 13.72 6.93
N ASP A 153 8.01 12.76 6.45
CA ASP A 153 7.55 11.39 6.17
C ASP A 153 7.74 10.51 7.40
N SER A 154 6.65 10.17 8.07
CA SER A 154 6.72 9.31 9.26
C SER A 154 6.91 7.84 8.91
N SER A 155 6.66 7.44 7.65
CA SER A 155 6.76 6.05 7.20
C SER A 155 8.18 5.67 6.80
N GLY A 156 9.00 6.63 6.36
CA GLY A 156 10.39 6.43 5.91
C GLY A 156 10.51 5.74 4.54
N GLY A 157 9.41 5.20 4.03
CA GLY A 157 9.28 4.53 2.75
C GLY A 157 7.83 4.20 2.52
N SER A 158 7.48 3.68 1.34
CA SER A 158 6.10 3.28 1.15
C SER A 158 5.77 2.03 1.96
N LEU A 159 4.69 2.10 2.75
CA LEU A 159 4.17 1.04 3.62
C LEU A 159 3.73 -0.21 2.86
N HIS A 160 3.60 -0.12 1.52
CA HIS A 160 3.39 -1.34 0.75
C HIS A 160 4.56 -2.33 0.86
N ARG A 161 5.75 -1.88 1.22
CA ARG A 161 6.87 -2.81 1.47
C ARG A 161 6.80 -3.24 2.92
N ARG A 162 6.11 -4.35 3.19
CA ARG A 162 5.91 -4.84 4.56
C ARG A 162 7.21 -5.32 5.17
N GLY A 163 8.01 -6.03 4.37
CA GLY A 163 9.28 -6.63 4.81
C GLY A 163 9.30 -8.16 4.67
N TYR A 164 8.13 -8.80 4.60
CA TYR A 164 8.03 -10.27 4.40
C TYR A 164 8.30 -10.74 2.97
N ARG A 165 8.55 -9.82 2.03
CA ARG A 165 8.76 -10.14 0.62
C ARG A 165 9.96 -9.36 0.08
N PRO A 166 10.91 -10.01 -0.62
CA PRO A 166 11.98 -9.29 -1.30
C PRO A 166 11.41 -8.39 -2.40
N ALA A 167 12.03 -7.23 -2.63
CA ALA A 167 11.69 -6.35 -3.73
C ALA A 167 11.96 -7.05 -5.08
N MET A 168 10.94 -7.72 -5.64
CA MET A 168 11.04 -8.44 -6.90
C MET A 168 10.50 -7.62 -8.08
N GLY A 169 10.96 -7.99 -9.28
CA GLY A 169 10.79 -7.30 -10.56
C GLY A 169 9.35 -7.14 -11.08
N LEU A 170 9.19 -7.21 -12.41
CA LEU A 170 8.05 -6.62 -13.13
C LEU A 170 6.69 -7.24 -12.74
N ALA A 171 5.91 -6.45 -11.99
CA ALA A 171 4.44 -6.46 -11.90
C ALA A 171 3.71 -7.44 -10.94
N PRO A 172 4.21 -7.79 -9.74
CA PRO A 172 3.33 -8.33 -8.73
C PRO A 172 2.33 -7.27 -8.21
N LEU A 173 1.13 -7.73 -7.85
CA LEU A 173 0.15 -6.89 -7.17
C LEU A 173 0.77 -6.29 -5.91
N LYS A 174 0.74 -4.96 -5.78
CA LYS A 174 1.13 -4.31 -4.53
C LYS A 174 0.22 -4.79 -3.43
N GLU A 175 0.79 -5.13 -2.29
CA GLU A 175 0.04 -5.73 -1.22
C GLU A 175 -0.95 -4.71 -0.59
N THR A 176 -0.74 -3.38 -0.74
CA THR A 176 -1.72 -2.37 -0.29
C THR A 176 -2.96 -2.36 -1.16
N LEU A 177 -2.77 -2.64 -2.45
CA LEU A 177 -3.87 -2.89 -3.35
C LEU A 177 -4.53 -4.23 -3.02
N ALA A 178 -3.77 -5.29 -2.72
CA ALA A 178 -4.34 -6.57 -2.31
C ALA A 178 -5.23 -6.43 -1.05
N ALA A 179 -4.77 -5.73 -0.02
CA ALA A 179 -5.59 -5.38 1.14
C ALA A 179 -6.85 -4.61 0.76
N ALA A 180 -6.73 -3.59 -0.10
CA ALA A 180 -7.88 -2.83 -0.56
C ALA A 180 -8.88 -3.68 -1.38
N LEU A 181 -8.41 -4.66 -2.16
CA LEU A 181 -9.28 -5.59 -2.89
C LEU A 181 -10.08 -6.48 -1.93
N LEU A 182 -9.50 -6.88 -0.80
CA LEU A 182 -10.22 -7.61 0.24
C LEU A 182 -11.35 -6.75 0.85
N GLU A 183 -11.08 -5.46 1.12
CA GLU A 183 -12.12 -4.53 1.59
C GLU A 183 -13.21 -4.29 0.53
N MET A 184 -12.83 -4.09 -0.74
CA MET A 184 -13.78 -3.92 -1.85
C MET A 184 -14.64 -5.16 -2.10
N ALA A 185 -14.09 -6.34 -1.82
CA ALA A 185 -14.79 -7.61 -1.88
C ALA A 185 -15.69 -7.86 -0.65
N GLU A 186 -15.64 -6.96 0.33
CA GLU A 186 -16.36 -7.07 1.60
C GLU A 186 -16.04 -8.40 2.31
N TRP A 187 -14.80 -8.89 2.14
CA TRP A 187 -14.36 -10.15 2.74
C TRP A 187 -14.07 -9.97 4.22
N THR A 188 -14.56 -10.94 5.01
CA THR A 188 -14.33 -11.03 6.45
C THR A 188 -13.65 -12.35 6.79
N PRO A 189 -12.85 -12.41 7.89
CA PRO A 189 -12.16 -13.64 8.31
C PRO A 189 -13.07 -14.85 8.64
N ASP A 190 -14.38 -14.65 8.74
CA ASP A 190 -15.37 -15.70 8.98
C ASP A 190 -15.86 -16.36 7.66
N LEU A 191 -15.21 -16.04 6.53
CA LEU A 191 -15.49 -16.66 5.23
C LEU A 191 -14.22 -17.29 4.62
N PRO A 192 -14.33 -18.48 4.01
CA PRO A 192 -13.28 -19.04 3.16
C PRO A 192 -12.81 -18.06 2.08
N PHE A 193 -11.49 -18.03 1.84
CA PHE A 193 -10.86 -17.24 0.80
C PHE A 193 -10.07 -18.10 -0.17
N LEU A 194 -10.18 -17.82 -1.47
CA LEU A 194 -9.38 -18.48 -2.51
C LEU A 194 -8.85 -17.46 -3.53
N ASP A 195 -7.56 -17.57 -3.85
CA ASP A 195 -6.98 -16.99 -5.06
C ASP A 195 -6.56 -18.12 -6.02
N PRO A 196 -7.21 -18.29 -7.18
CA PRO A 196 -6.95 -19.41 -8.08
C PRO A 196 -5.74 -19.20 -9.01
N MET A 197 -5.13 -18.02 -8.99
CA MET A 197 -3.94 -17.68 -9.76
C MET A 197 -3.02 -16.81 -8.89
N CYS A 198 -2.62 -17.37 -7.74
CA CYS A 198 -2.08 -16.59 -6.65
C CYS A 198 -0.66 -16.06 -6.89
N GLY A 199 0.05 -16.57 -7.90
CA GLY A 199 1.45 -16.28 -8.12
C GLY A 199 2.25 -16.42 -6.84
N SER A 200 2.96 -15.36 -6.46
CA SER A 200 3.74 -15.29 -5.22
C SER A 200 2.91 -15.13 -3.92
N GLY A 201 1.59 -15.30 -3.97
CA GLY A 201 0.71 -15.39 -2.81
C GLY A 201 0.26 -14.08 -2.18
N THR A 202 0.38 -12.92 -2.86
CA THR A 202 0.09 -11.60 -2.24
C THR A 202 -1.31 -11.53 -1.61
N LEU A 203 -2.35 -11.95 -2.32
CA LEU A 203 -3.74 -11.89 -1.85
C LEU A 203 -3.98 -12.83 -0.64
N PRO A 204 -3.64 -14.14 -0.71
CA PRO A 204 -3.72 -15.03 0.45
C PRO A 204 -2.93 -14.57 1.67
N LEU A 205 -1.74 -13.96 1.46
CA LEU A 205 -0.91 -13.43 2.55
C LEU A 205 -1.62 -12.26 3.26
N GLU A 206 -2.06 -11.24 2.53
CA GLU A 206 -2.75 -10.09 3.14
C GLU A 206 -4.08 -10.50 3.79
N ALA A 207 -4.80 -11.47 3.20
CA ALA A 207 -6.00 -12.04 3.82
C ALA A 207 -5.67 -12.73 5.15
N SER A 208 -4.56 -13.48 5.21
CA SER A 208 -4.12 -14.16 6.42
C SER A 208 -3.65 -13.20 7.49
N LEU A 209 -2.90 -12.15 7.13
CA LEU A 209 -2.49 -11.12 8.07
C LEU A 209 -3.71 -10.38 8.65
N LYS A 210 -4.73 -10.11 7.84
CA LYS A 210 -6.00 -9.53 8.32
C LYS A 210 -6.73 -10.51 9.25
N ALA A 211 -6.85 -11.79 8.87
CA ALA A 211 -7.56 -12.80 9.65
C ALA A 211 -6.89 -13.16 10.97
N LEU A 212 -5.55 -13.12 11.03
CA LEU A 212 -4.77 -13.37 12.24
C LEU A 212 -4.55 -12.09 13.07
N ASN A 213 -5.14 -10.97 12.66
CA ASN A 213 -4.96 -9.66 13.29
C ASN A 213 -3.48 -9.24 13.43
N ILE A 214 -2.64 -9.62 12.47
CA ILE A 214 -1.22 -9.26 12.45
C ILE A 214 -1.07 -7.89 11.79
N ALA A 215 -0.43 -6.96 12.49
CA ALA A 215 -0.16 -5.62 11.99
C ALA A 215 0.92 -5.67 10.87
N PRO A 216 0.68 -5.12 9.66
CA PRO A 216 1.65 -5.21 8.56
C PRO A 216 3.00 -4.55 8.87
N GLY A 217 3.01 -3.57 9.76
CA GLY A 217 4.20 -2.85 10.16
C GLY A 217 5.17 -3.66 11.02
N LEU A 218 4.75 -4.79 11.61
CA LEU A 218 5.62 -5.65 12.42
C LEU A 218 6.76 -6.28 11.62
N PHE A 219 6.62 -6.36 10.30
CA PHE A 219 7.65 -6.90 9.41
C PHE A 219 8.70 -5.85 9.01
N ARG A 220 8.57 -4.59 9.46
CA ARG A 220 9.46 -3.49 9.10
C ARG A 220 10.48 -3.26 10.22
N ASP A 221 11.74 -3.15 9.83
CA ASP A 221 12.82 -2.83 10.77
C ASP A 221 12.76 -1.38 11.27
N LYS A 222 12.22 -0.46 10.46
CA LYS A 222 12.15 0.97 10.80
C LYS A 222 11.01 1.73 10.13
N PHE A 223 10.62 2.80 10.80
CA PHE A 223 9.76 3.87 10.29
C PHE A 223 10.49 5.21 10.29
N GLY A 224 10.04 6.15 9.48
CA GLY A 224 10.66 7.46 9.35
C GLY A 224 10.58 8.30 10.63
N PHE A 225 9.57 8.09 11.48
CA PHE A 225 9.45 8.80 12.75
C PHE A 225 10.47 8.39 13.82
N MET A 226 11.12 7.23 13.68
CA MET A 226 12.04 6.68 14.70
C MET A 226 13.35 7.47 14.82
N THR A 227 13.68 8.24 13.80
CA THR A 227 14.85 9.11 13.74
C THR A 227 14.51 10.58 14.03
N TRP A 228 13.25 10.89 14.31
CA TRP A 228 12.83 12.25 14.65
C TRP A 228 13.32 12.62 16.05
N ARG A 229 13.65 13.90 16.25
CA ARG A 229 14.15 14.42 17.55
C ARG A 229 13.17 14.21 18.71
N ASP A 230 11.87 14.09 18.41
CA ASP A 230 10.79 13.92 19.37
C ASP A 230 10.24 12.47 19.39
N PHE A 231 11.01 11.50 18.88
CA PHE A 231 10.65 10.08 18.95
C PHE A 231 10.43 9.64 20.40
N ASP A 232 9.25 9.07 20.67
CA ASP A 232 8.86 8.56 21.98
C ASP A 232 8.98 7.03 21.95
N GLU A 233 10.18 6.55 22.25
CA GLU A 233 10.52 5.12 22.25
C GLU A 233 9.64 4.31 23.24
N PRO A 234 9.42 4.73 24.50
CA PRO A 234 8.52 4.01 25.40
C PRO A 234 7.08 3.88 24.89
N LEU A 235 6.54 4.94 24.25
CA LEU A 235 5.23 4.87 23.62
C LEU A 235 5.22 3.89 22.44
N TRP A 236 6.28 3.90 21.63
CA TRP A 236 6.40 2.98 20.51
C TRP A 236 6.48 1.52 20.95
N ASP A 237 7.34 1.21 21.92
CA ASP A 237 7.50 -0.15 22.47
C ASP A 237 6.17 -0.69 23.01
N LYS A 238 5.40 0.18 23.67
CA LYS A 238 4.05 -0.16 24.12
C LYS A 238 3.13 -0.53 22.95
N LEU A 239 3.08 0.29 21.90
CA LEU A 239 2.22 0.04 20.73
C LEU A 239 2.65 -1.21 19.95
N TRP A 240 3.96 -1.47 19.87
CA TRP A 240 4.51 -2.68 19.27
C TRP A 240 4.06 -3.92 20.03
N ALA A 241 4.27 -3.93 21.36
CA ALA A 241 3.84 -5.02 22.23
C ALA A 241 2.32 -5.23 22.20
N GLU A 242 1.52 -4.15 22.15
CA GLU A 242 0.06 -4.25 21.97
C GLU A 242 -0.30 -4.95 20.65
N ALA A 243 0.43 -4.68 19.56
CA ALA A 243 0.19 -5.34 18.29
C ALA A 243 0.51 -6.83 18.31
N GLU A 244 1.70 -7.21 18.79
CA GLU A 244 2.10 -8.61 18.93
C GLU A 244 1.13 -9.40 19.84
N ASN A 245 0.71 -8.82 20.96
CA ASN A 245 -0.22 -9.48 21.89
C ASN A 245 -1.65 -9.60 21.36
N SER A 246 -2.00 -8.85 20.31
CA SER A 246 -3.34 -8.87 19.70
C SER A 246 -3.48 -9.89 18.57
N GLU A 247 -2.38 -10.55 18.18
CA GLU A 247 -2.38 -11.59 17.16
C GLU A 247 -3.23 -12.79 17.56
N LEU A 248 -3.97 -13.33 16.60
CA LEU A 248 -4.77 -14.52 16.79
C LEU A 248 -3.96 -15.77 16.43
N PRO A 249 -4.07 -16.86 17.21
CA PRO A 249 -3.21 -18.03 17.03
C PRO A 249 -3.57 -18.86 15.79
N GLU A 250 -4.81 -18.77 15.29
CA GLU A 250 -5.30 -19.61 14.20
C GLU A 250 -6.33 -18.89 13.32
N LEU A 251 -6.42 -19.35 12.06
CA LEU A 251 -7.44 -18.92 11.12
C LEU A 251 -8.76 -19.60 11.47
N LYS A 252 -9.85 -18.84 11.48
CA LYS A 252 -11.20 -19.39 11.66
C LYS A 252 -11.67 -20.19 10.45
N GLU A 253 -11.29 -19.72 9.27
CA GLU A 253 -11.69 -20.29 7.98
C GLU A 253 -10.47 -20.53 7.09
N ILE A 254 -10.67 -21.37 6.08
CA ILE A 254 -9.61 -21.69 5.12
C ILE A 254 -9.25 -20.48 4.25
N ILE A 255 -7.94 -20.24 4.13
CA ILE A 255 -7.36 -19.32 3.14
C ILE A 255 -6.46 -20.15 2.22
N ALA A 256 -6.74 -20.11 0.93
CA ALA A 256 -6.06 -20.91 -0.07
C ALA A 256 -5.57 -20.07 -1.26
N GLY A 257 -4.47 -20.53 -1.86
CA GLY A 257 -3.92 -19.97 -3.09
C GLY A 257 -3.47 -21.10 -4.02
N CYS A 258 -3.87 -21.03 -5.28
CA CYS A 258 -3.47 -21.99 -6.30
C CYS A 258 -2.71 -21.30 -7.42
N ASP A 259 -1.74 -21.99 -8.00
CA ASP A 259 -1.09 -21.59 -9.23
C ASP A 259 -0.62 -22.83 -10.01
N ARG A 260 -0.45 -22.71 -11.32
CA ARG A 260 0.14 -23.79 -12.15
C ARG A 260 1.66 -23.82 -12.04
N ASP A 261 2.27 -22.67 -11.75
CA ASP A 261 3.71 -22.45 -11.67
C ASP A 261 4.24 -22.82 -10.27
N SER A 262 5.08 -23.85 -10.21
CA SER A 262 5.68 -24.31 -8.95
C SER A 262 6.63 -23.28 -8.33
N ASP A 263 7.35 -22.53 -9.16
CA ASP A 263 8.37 -21.59 -8.69
C ASP A 263 7.68 -20.40 -8.00
N MET A 264 6.52 -19.97 -8.52
CA MET A 264 5.67 -18.97 -7.88
C MET A 264 5.12 -19.44 -6.54
N LEU A 265 4.72 -20.71 -6.43
CA LEU A 265 4.23 -21.29 -5.18
C LEU A 265 5.34 -21.44 -4.14
N ASP A 266 6.56 -21.80 -4.54
CA ASP A 266 7.71 -21.86 -3.63
C ASP A 266 8.07 -20.47 -3.11
N GLN A 267 7.97 -19.44 -3.96
CA GLN A 267 8.08 -18.06 -3.52
C GLN A 267 6.93 -17.66 -2.57
N ALA A 268 5.70 -18.09 -2.83
CA ALA A 268 4.56 -17.84 -1.94
C ALA A 268 4.75 -18.46 -0.55
N ARG A 269 5.25 -19.70 -0.49
CA ARG A 269 5.61 -20.39 0.76
C ARG A 269 6.75 -19.67 1.49
N THR A 270 7.77 -19.22 0.76
CA THR A 270 8.88 -18.44 1.32
C THR A 270 8.38 -17.13 1.93
N ASN A 271 7.50 -16.40 1.23
CA ASN A 271 6.88 -15.18 1.75
C ASN A 271 6.03 -15.45 3.00
N ALA A 272 5.27 -16.56 3.03
CA ALA A 272 4.49 -16.97 4.20
C ALA A 272 5.38 -17.31 5.40
N GLN A 273 6.53 -17.93 5.16
CA GLN A 273 7.54 -18.18 6.18
C GLN A 273 8.13 -16.87 6.73
N GLN A 274 8.49 -15.94 5.85
CA GLN A 274 8.99 -14.61 6.25
C GLN A 274 7.93 -13.78 7.00
N ALA A 275 6.65 -14.01 6.70
CA ALA A 275 5.52 -13.40 7.41
C ALA A 275 5.13 -14.16 8.71
N GLY A 276 5.86 -15.20 9.12
CA GLY A 276 5.57 -15.96 10.34
C GLY A 276 4.30 -16.83 10.30
N ILE A 277 3.66 -16.95 9.13
CA ILE A 277 2.36 -17.63 8.93
C ILE A 277 2.49 -18.90 8.08
N SER A 278 3.66 -19.52 8.10
CA SER A 278 3.90 -20.80 7.44
C SER A 278 2.90 -21.86 7.91
N GLY A 279 2.37 -22.65 6.98
CA GLY A 279 1.36 -23.68 7.26
C GLY A 279 -0.05 -23.16 7.57
N LYS A 280 -0.26 -21.84 7.70
CA LYS A 280 -1.62 -21.27 7.85
C LYS A 280 -2.35 -21.20 6.51
N ILE A 281 -1.63 -20.95 5.42
CA ILE A 281 -2.18 -20.84 4.06
C ILE A 281 -2.06 -22.17 3.33
N LYS A 282 -3.14 -22.61 2.66
CA LYS A 282 -3.09 -23.79 1.78
C LYS A 282 -2.67 -23.39 0.37
N PHE A 283 -1.39 -23.57 0.06
CA PHE A 283 -0.85 -23.39 -1.29
C PHE A 283 -0.81 -24.72 -2.06
N ALA A 284 -1.52 -24.78 -3.18
CA ALA A 284 -1.60 -25.99 -4.02
C ALA A 284 -1.20 -25.70 -5.47
N ARG A 285 -0.46 -26.63 -6.08
CA ARG A 285 -0.26 -26.62 -7.51
C ARG A 285 -1.49 -27.21 -8.17
N THR A 286 -2.23 -26.39 -8.91
CA THR A 286 -3.49 -26.79 -9.50
C THR A 286 -3.62 -26.12 -10.85
N GLU A 287 -3.81 -26.92 -11.90
CA GLU A 287 -4.23 -26.38 -13.20
C GLU A 287 -5.63 -25.80 -13.04
N LEU A 288 -5.89 -24.65 -13.66
CA LEU A 288 -7.16 -23.96 -13.47
C LEU A 288 -8.36 -24.86 -13.81
N SER A 289 -8.25 -25.69 -14.85
CA SER A 289 -9.27 -26.68 -15.25
C SER A 289 -9.63 -27.72 -14.19
N GLU A 290 -8.79 -27.91 -13.17
CA GLU A 290 -8.96 -28.86 -12.06
C GLU A 290 -9.37 -28.16 -10.76
N LEU A 291 -9.56 -26.84 -10.79
CA LEU A 291 -9.95 -26.07 -9.61
C LEU A 291 -11.34 -26.47 -9.11
N GLU A 292 -11.43 -26.77 -7.82
CA GLU A 292 -12.67 -27.09 -7.11
C GLU A 292 -12.90 -26.12 -5.96
N ALA A 293 -14.17 -25.85 -5.64
CA ALA A 293 -14.50 -25.03 -4.48
C ALA A 293 -14.15 -25.79 -3.19
N PRO A 294 -13.36 -25.21 -2.27
CA PRO A 294 -12.99 -25.90 -1.04
C PRO A 294 -14.16 -26.05 -0.05
N THR A 295 -15.23 -25.27 -0.23
CA THR A 295 -16.41 -25.18 0.63
C THR A 295 -17.63 -24.73 -0.18
N ASP A 296 -18.83 -24.80 0.40
CA ASP A 296 -20.10 -24.40 -0.26
C ASP A 296 -20.25 -22.88 -0.45
N ARG A 297 -19.46 -22.07 0.25
CA ARG A 297 -19.48 -20.60 0.19
C ARG A 297 -18.12 -20.02 0.51
N GLY A 298 -17.84 -18.84 -0.03
CA GLY A 298 -16.60 -18.12 0.21
C GLY A 298 -16.45 -16.91 -0.71
N VAL A 299 -15.28 -16.30 -0.66
CA VAL A 299 -14.87 -15.23 -1.56
C VAL A 299 -13.67 -15.69 -2.38
N LEU A 300 -13.77 -15.53 -3.69
CA LEU A 300 -12.68 -15.77 -4.63
C LEU A 300 -12.23 -14.44 -5.20
N ILE A 301 -10.93 -14.11 -5.11
CA ILE A 301 -10.35 -12.94 -5.79
C ILE A 301 -9.20 -13.41 -6.67
N CYS A 302 -9.26 -13.09 -7.96
CA CYS A 302 -8.25 -13.46 -8.94
C CYS A 302 -7.67 -12.22 -9.62
N ASN A 303 -6.34 -12.16 -9.76
CA ASN A 303 -5.63 -11.17 -10.55
C ASN A 303 -4.95 -11.84 -11.76
N PRO A 304 -5.73 -12.28 -12.77
CA PRO A 304 -5.17 -12.95 -13.94
C PRO A 304 -4.34 -11.99 -14.80
N PRO A 305 -3.46 -12.50 -15.68
CA PRO A 305 -2.74 -11.67 -16.63
C PRO A 305 -3.71 -10.89 -17.56
N TYR A 306 -3.37 -9.63 -17.87
CA TYR A 306 -4.18 -8.78 -18.77
C TYR A 306 -3.39 -7.82 -19.66
N GLY A 307 -2.04 -7.83 -19.60
CA GLY A 307 -1.18 -6.94 -20.38
C GLY A 307 -0.56 -7.61 -21.61
N GLU A 308 -0.17 -6.80 -22.60
CA GLU A 308 0.39 -7.23 -23.91
C GLU A 308 1.71 -8.04 -23.83
N ARG A 309 2.30 -8.20 -22.64
CA ARG A 309 3.62 -8.84 -22.45
C ARG A 309 3.56 -10.31 -22.03
N LEU A 310 2.38 -10.90 -21.83
CA LEU A 310 2.23 -12.21 -21.17
C LEU A 310 1.48 -13.29 -21.97
N GLY A 311 1.26 -13.11 -23.28
CA GLY A 311 0.70 -14.14 -24.14
C GLY A 311 0.08 -13.58 -25.42
N ASP A 312 -0.32 -14.48 -26.33
CA ASP A 312 -1.15 -14.12 -27.47
C ASP A 312 -2.54 -13.67 -26.95
N ALA A 313 -3.14 -12.65 -27.56
CA ALA A 313 -4.44 -12.12 -27.13
C ALA A 313 -5.53 -13.21 -27.15
N SER A 314 -5.39 -14.22 -28.01
CA SER A 314 -6.25 -15.40 -28.05
C SER A 314 -6.14 -16.25 -26.79
N GLU A 315 -4.92 -16.55 -26.33
CA GLU A 315 -4.68 -17.39 -25.14
C GLU A 315 -5.25 -16.74 -23.87
N LEU A 316 -5.13 -15.41 -23.75
CA LEU A 316 -5.74 -14.66 -22.66
C LEU A 316 -7.28 -14.68 -22.74
N GLY A 317 -7.86 -14.64 -23.94
CA GLY A 317 -9.30 -14.78 -24.12
C GLY A 317 -9.83 -16.13 -23.63
N ASP A 318 -9.15 -17.22 -24.01
CA ASP A 318 -9.50 -18.58 -23.59
C ASP A 318 -9.36 -18.78 -22.07
N LEU A 319 -8.32 -18.19 -21.45
CA LEU A 319 -8.15 -18.19 -20.00
C LEU A 319 -9.34 -17.53 -19.28
N TYR A 320 -9.78 -16.35 -19.73
CA TYR A 320 -10.89 -15.64 -19.10
C TYR A 320 -12.21 -16.39 -19.27
N LYS A 321 -12.42 -17.02 -20.43
CA LYS A 321 -13.56 -17.90 -20.67
C LYS A 321 -13.55 -19.11 -19.73
N MET A 322 -12.39 -19.76 -19.58
CA MET A 322 -12.21 -20.88 -18.66
C MET A 322 -12.52 -20.49 -17.21
N LEU A 323 -12.04 -19.33 -16.74
CA LEU A 323 -12.39 -18.80 -15.41
C LEU A 323 -13.90 -18.71 -15.23
N GLY A 324 -14.61 -18.12 -16.20
CA GLY A 324 -16.06 -17.99 -16.17
C GLY A 324 -16.80 -19.34 -16.13
N ASP A 325 -16.36 -20.28 -16.97
CA ASP A 325 -16.94 -21.62 -17.03
C ASP A 325 -16.76 -22.37 -15.70
N ILE A 326 -15.57 -22.33 -15.10
CA ILE A 326 -15.27 -22.96 -13.81
C ILE A 326 -16.08 -22.31 -12.68
N PHE A 327 -16.10 -20.97 -12.61
CA PHE A 327 -16.83 -20.27 -11.57
C PHE A 327 -18.31 -20.64 -11.59
N LYS A 328 -18.90 -20.71 -12.79
CA LYS A 328 -20.31 -21.11 -12.95
C LYS A 328 -20.57 -22.57 -12.56
N GLN A 329 -19.67 -23.47 -12.92
CA GLN A 329 -19.89 -24.91 -12.75
C GLN A 329 -19.59 -25.40 -11.33
N ARG A 330 -18.59 -24.81 -10.67
CA ARG A 330 -17.99 -25.38 -9.45
C ARG A 330 -18.03 -24.47 -8.23
N PHE A 331 -18.26 -23.17 -8.41
CA PHE A 331 -18.26 -22.18 -7.32
C PHE A 331 -19.65 -21.63 -7.02
N LYS A 332 -20.69 -22.45 -7.17
CA LYS A 332 -22.05 -22.09 -6.74
C LYS A 332 -22.05 -21.77 -5.24
N GLY A 333 -22.69 -20.66 -4.85
CA GLY A 333 -22.71 -20.13 -3.49
C GLY A 333 -21.59 -19.13 -3.15
N TRP A 334 -20.63 -18.91 -4.06
CA TRP A 334 -19.51 -18.00 -3.84
C TRP A 334 -19.71 -16.61 -4.46
N ASN A 335 -18.96 -15.64 -3.91
CA ASN A 335 -18.72 -14.36 -4.57
C ASN A 335 -17.35 -14.40 -5.25
N ALA A 336 -17.30 -14.24 -6.56
CA ALA A 336 -16.05 -14.21 -7.32
C ALA A 336 -15.72 -12.81 -7.81
N PHE A 337 -14.44 -12.47 -7.79
CA PHE A 337 -13.90 -11.19 -8.22
C PHE A 337 -12.73 -11.40 -9.17
N ILE A 338 -12.75 -10.71 -10.31
CA ILE A 338 -11.64 -10.69 -11.28
C ILE A 338 -11.13 -9.26 -11.42
N LEU A 339 -9.84 -9.04 -11.14
CA LEU A 339 -9.16 -7.79 -11.45
C LEU A 339 -8.64 -7.84 -12.88
N THR A 340 -9.02 -6.88 -13.71
CA THR A 340 -8.49 -6.78 -15.08
C THR A 340 -8.29 -5.35 -15.54
N GLY A 341 -7.18 -5.11 -16.24
CA GLY A 341 -6.91 -3.87 -16.98
C GLY A 341 -7.47 -3.87 -18.41
N ASN A 342 -8.05 -4.98 -18.86
CA ASN A 342 -8.51 -5.14 -20.24
C ASN A 342 -10.02 -5.42 -20.30
N LYS A 343 -10.77 -4.46 -20.83
CA LYS A 343 -12.23 -4.54 -20.95
C LYS A 343 -12.70 -5.67 -21.87
N GLU A 344 -11.95 -5.99 -22.92
CA GLU A 344 -12.33 -7.05 -23.87
C GLU A 344 -12.13 -8.44 -23.24
N LEU A 345 -11.05 -8.65 -22.49
CA LEU A 345 -10.86 -9.88 -21.70
C LEU A 345 -11.97 -10.06 -20.67
N GLY A 346 -12.35 -8.98 -19.97
CA GLY A 346 -13.47 -9.02 -19.01
C GLY A 346 -14.82 -9.44 -19.63
N LYS A 347 -15.03 -9.28 -20.95
CA LYS A 347 -16.23 -9.80 -21.64
C LYS A 347 -16.16 -11.30 -21.89
N GLN A 348 -14.95 -11.86 -22.05
CA GLN A 348 -14.76 -13.29 -22.35
C GLN A 348 -15.14 -14.20 -21.19
N VAL A 349 -15.23 -13.67 -19.96
CA VAL A 349 -15.72 -14.42 -18.78
C VAL A 349 -17.13 -14.99 -19.00
N GLY A 350 -17.96 -14.38 -19.85
CA GLY A 350 -19.29 -14.94 -20.18
C GLY A 350 -20.31 -14.95 -19.03
N LEU A 351 -19.95 -14.41 -17.86
CA LEU A 351 -20.83 -14.24 -16.70
C LEU A 351 -21.33 -12.79 -16.61
N ARG A 352 -22.56 -12.63 -16.10
CA ARG A 352 -23.13 -11.31 -15.83
C ARG A 352 -22.46 -10.72 -14.58
N THR A 353 -21.73 -9.63 -14.76
CA THR A 353 -21.14 -8.87 -13.65
C THR A 353 -22.23 -8.22 -12.80
N SER A 354 -22.19 -8.38 -11.47
CA SER A 354 -23.10 -7.71 -10.53
C SER A 354 -22.62 -6.32 -10.12
N LYS A 355 -21.31 -6.11 -9.98
CA LYS A 355 -20.68 -4.82 -9.65
C LYS A 355 -19.36 -4.63 -10.40
N ARG A 356 -19.09 -3.42 -10.86
CA ARG A 356 -17.82 -3.02 -11.51
C ARG A 356 -17.19 -1.92 -10.69
N ILE A 357 -16.03 -2.18 -10.10
CA ILE A 357 -15.35 -1.24 -9.20
C ILE A 357 -14.08 -0.74 -9.89
N PRO A 358 -14.00 0.54 -10.29
CA PRO A 358 -12.76 1.11 -10.83
C PRO A 358 -11.65 1.11 -9.79
N VAL A 359 -10.45 0.69 -10.19
CA VAL A 359 -9.28 0.64 -9.30
C VAL A 359 -8.01 0.82 -10.13
N PHE A 360 -6.90 1.25 -9.52
CA PHE A 360 -5.62 1.43 -10.21
C PHE A 360 -4.58 0.44 -9.71
N ASN A 361 -4.02 -0.38 -10.61
CA ASN A 361 -2.85 -1.18 -10.32
C ASN A 361 -1.60 -0.44 -10.79
N GLY A 362 -0.96 0.29 -9.87
CA GLY A 362 0.07 1.26 -10.22
C GLY A 362 -0.51 2.39 -11.08
N SER A 363 0.02 2.58 -12.28
CA SER A 363 -0.52 3.54 -13.25
C SER A 363 -1.58 2.94 -14.18
N ILE A 364 -1.84 1.63 -14.11
CA ILE A 364 -2.76 0.93 -15.02
C ILE A 364 -4.19 1.05 -14.47
N PRO A 365 -5.12 1.68 -15.23
CA PRO A 365 -6.54 1.64 -14.88
C PRO A 365 -7.05 0.20 -15.00
N CYS A 366 -7.66 -0.30 -13.94
CA CYS A 366 -8.24 -1.62 -13.86
C CYS A 366 -9.70 -1.54 -13.40
N THR A 367 -10.40 -2.67 -13.48
CA THR A 367 -11.72 -2.84 -12.89
C THR A 367 -11.74 -4.16 -12.13
N LEU A 368 -12.22 -4.13 -10.89
CA LEU A 368 -12.59 -5.31 -10.13
C LEU A 368 -14.03 -5.68 -10.49
N LEU A 369 -14.20 -6.81 -11.16
CA LEU A 369 -15.49 -7.32 -11.64
C LEU A 369 -16.03 -8.31 -10.61
N LYS A 370 -17.18 -8.00 -9.98
CA LYS A 370 -17.89 -8.92 -9.06
C LYS A 370 -18.86 -9.81 -9.83
N TYR A 371 -18.89 -11.07 -9.47
CA TYR A 371 -19.85 -12.07 -9.92
C TYR A 371 -20.46 -12.77 -8.70
N GLU A 372 -21.78 -12.86 -8.68
CA GLU A 372 -22.52 -13.62 -7.67
C GLU A 372 -22.92 -14.95 -8.32
N LEU A 373 -22.46 -16.06 -7.74
CA LEU A 373 -22.56 -17.38 -8.35
C LEU A 373 -23.71 -18.15 -7.68
N TYR A 374 -24.92 -18.02 -8.23
CA TYR A 374 -26.16 -18.59 -7.66
C TYR A 374 -26.53 -19.98 -8.15
#